data_AF-A0A852X5W9-F1
#
_entry.id   AF-A0A852X5W9-F1
#
_cell.length_a   1.000
_cell.length_b   1.000
_cell.length_c   1.000
_cell.angle_alpha   90.00
_cell.angle_beta   90.00
_cell.angle_gamma   90.00
#
_symmetry.space_group_name_H-M   'P 1'
#
loop_
_entity.id
_entity.type
_entity.pdbx_description
1 polymer ?
#
loop_
_entity_poly.entity_id
_entity_poly.type
_entity_poly.pdbx_seq_one_letter_code
_entity_poly.pdbx_strand_id
1 'polypeptide(L)'
;MSDETDDQTHGPRQRTGVLLLAVLITFSAQQVLMPALAPFARETGPSETELGSVIGIAAGILVLAAPLWARTCALQGPRAILVTGLLLTLVGSGGFALVATAALDGQLSGGTTFALVLLTRGLIFGAGLAAVPVAALAFVAAATSGTERTSGIAKAGGAQGAAVVVGPTVGTVAAFAGLLGPLWVAPLFVLLALVLVVLRLPRTRPTSPPGSRVRLRPWDPRLRSFLLLGLALYTSLGLVLLTLGFAIQDQGGLDPAEAARATGAATVACGVVLGLVQGVLVPRLDLSPRALILLGAPIAAVGLVCLAVAGGALVLGASMVVVALGMGLASPGYMAGPSLAVADEVSSQRWPACSPRPTAWPSSSAPPPGARSTRWPTRCPSSSRR
;
A
#
# COMPACT_ATOMS: atom_id res chain seq x y z
N MET A 1 -9.62 36.19 -6.23
CA MET A 1 -9.46 35.83 -7.65
C MET A 1 -7.97 35.70 -7.97
N SER A 2 -7.24 34.97 -7.10
CA SER A 2 -5.76 34.94 -7.06
C SER A 2 -5.23 33.53 -6.77
N ASP A 3 -6.11 32.53 -6.79
CA ASP A 3 -5.83 31.14 -6.36
C ASP A 3 -5.81 30.18 -7.59
N GLU A 4 -5.88 30.74 -8.80
CA GLU A 4 -6.02 29.98 -10.06
C GLU A 4 -4.71 29.92 -10.87
N THR A 5 -3.70 30.69 -10.47
CA THR A 5 -2.39 30.76 -11.14
C THR A 5 -1.34 29.80 -10.60
N ASP A 6 -1.56 29.13 -9.46
CA ASP A 6 -0.59 28.19 -8.86
C ASP A 6 -0.84 26.71 -9.21
N ASP A 7 -1.98 26.37 -9.83
CA ASP A 7 -2.29 24.97 -10.20
C ASP A 7 -1.65 24.53 -11.53
N GLN A 8 -0.92 25.41 -12.23
CA GLN A 8 -0.42 25.16 -13.58
C GLN A 8 1.09 24.83 -13.69
N THR A 9 1.89 24.94 -12.64
CA THR A 9 3.37 24.79 -12.73
C THR A 9 3.89 23.36 -12.65
N HIS A 10 3.08 22.38 -12.24
CA HIS A 10 3.48 20.97 -12.15
C HIS A 10 2.48 20.04 -12.85
N GLY A 11 2.90 19.43 -13.96
CA GLY A 11 2.07 18.52 -14.74
C GLY A 11 1.67 17.24 -13.98
N PRO A 12 0.58 16.55 -14.37
CA PRO A 12 0.05 15.38 -13.66
C PRO A 12 1.08 14.26 -13.42
N ARG A 13 1.98 14.04 -14.40
CA ARG A 13 3.06 13.06 -14.30
C ARG A 13 4.08 13.37 -13.20
N GLN A 14 4.39 14.66 -13.00
CA GLN A 14 5.31 15.12 -11.96
C GLN A 14 4.71 14.90 -10.58
N ARG A 15 3.41 15.16 -10.40
CA ARG A 15 2.69 14.95 -9.14
C ARG A 15 2.68 13.48 -8.73
N THR A 16 2.44 12.56 -9.67
CA THR A 16 2.50 11.11 -9.40
C THR A 16 3.92 10.68 -9.04
N GLY A 17 4.95 11.17 -9.73
CA GLY A 17 6.34 10.86 -9.39
C GLY A 17 6.73 11.28 -7.97
N VAL A 18 6.34 12.49 -7.56
CA VAL A 18 6.58 13.00 -6.20
C VAL A 18 5.86 12.13 -5.15
N LEU A 19 4.61 11.75 -5.40
CA LEU A 19 3.87 10.86 -4.50
C LEU A 19 4.56 9.50 -4.34
N LEU A 20 4.94 8.88 -5.45
CA LEU A 20 5.63 7.57 -5.44
C LEU A 20 6.97 7.66 -4.71
N LEU A 21 7.72 8.75 -4.90
CA LEU A 21 8.96 9.00 -4.18
C LEU A 21 8.72 9.18 -2.68
N ALA A 22 7.68 9.94 -2.28
CA ALA A 22 7.33 10.09 -0.87
C ALA A 22 6.93 8.75 -0.22
N VAL A 23 6.17 7.92 -0.93
CA VAL A 23 5.82 6.54 -0.49
C VAL A 23 7.09 5.71 -0.31
N LEU A 24 7.98 5.69 -1.32
CA LEU A 24 9.26 4.98 -1.25
C LEU A 24 10.09 5.41 -0.04
N ILE A 25 10.28 6.72 0.16
CA ILE A 25 11.09 7.26 1.26
C ILE A 25 10.48 6.88 2.61
N THR A 26 9.15 7.01 2.77
CA THR A 26 8.47 6.74 4.04
C THR A 26 8.52 5.26 4.42
N PHE A 27 8.27 4.36 3.47
CA PHE A 27 8.41 2.93 3.72
C PHE A 27 9.89 2.52 3.89
N SER A 28 10.83 3.21 3.25
CA SER A 28 12.26 2.95 3.47
C SER A 28 12.62 3.26 4.92
N ALA A 29 12.10 4.36 5.49
CA ALA A 29 12.28 4.68 6.91
C ALA A 29 11.78 3.58 7.86
N GLN A 30 10.67 2.93 7.53
CA GLN A 30 10.18 1.78 8.30
C GLN A 30 11.17 0.60 8.26
N GLN A 31 11.76 0.34 7.10
CA GLN A 31 12.60 -0.83 6.84
C GLN A 31 14.06 -0.65 7.27
N VAL A 32 14.58 0.59 7.31
CA VAL A 32 15.91 0.95 7.85
C VAL A 32 16.12 0.39 9.25
N LEU A 33 15.07 0.35 10.06
CA LEU A 33 15.15 -0.09 11.46
C LEU A 33 15.27 -1.61 11.62
N MET A 34 14.83 -2.40 10.63
CA MET A 34 14.65 -3.86 10.81
C MET A 34 15.93 -4.57 11.26
N PRO A 35 17.11 -4.30 10.68
CA PRO A 35 18.35 -4.94 11.11
C PRO A 35 18.82 -4.53 12.52
N ALA A 36 18.42 -3.33 12.99
CA ALA A 36 18.89 -2.76 14.25
C ALA A 36 18.06 -3.18 15.48
N LEU A 37 16.89 -3.80 15.28
CA LEU A 37 15.95 -4.14 16.36
C LEU A 37 16.49 -5.21 17.31
N ALA A 38 17.10 -6.27 16.78
CA ALA A 38 17.63 -7.34 17.63
C ALA A 38 18.83 -6.88 18.49
N PRO A 39 19.85 -6.19 17.94
CA PRO A 39 20.91 -5.58 18.76
C PRO A 39 20.36 -4.60 19.82
N PHE A 40 19.37 -3.78 19.45
CA PHE A 40 18.70 -2.87 20.39
C PHE A 40 18.08 -3.59 21.59
N ALA A 41 17.36 -4.70 21.37
CA ALA A 41 16.77 -5.50 22.45
C ALA A 41 17.84 -6.04 23.41
N ARG A 42 18.96 -6.52 22.87
CA ARG A 42 20.07 -7.09 23.67
C ARG A 42 20.74 -6.07 24.57
N GLU A 43 20.86 -4.82 24.12
CA GLU A 43 21.55 -3.78 24.88
C GLU A 43 20.65 -3.01 25.85
N THR A 44 19.34 -2.91 25.58
CA THR A 44 18.44 -2.06 26.38
C THR A 44 17.60 -2.80 27.41
N GLY A 45 17.55 -4.13 27.35
CA GLY A 45 16.87 -4.98 28.33
C GLY A 45 15.45 -5.48 28.00
N PRO A 46 14.63 -4.87 27.10
CA PRO A 46 13.38 -5.49 26.67
C PRO A 46 13.62 -6.89 26.12
N SER A 47 12.76 -7.83 26.51
CA SER A 47 12.77 -9.17 25.97
C SER A 47 12.43 -9.17 24.47
N GLU A 48 12.86 -10.20 23.75
CA GLU A 48 12.53 -10.39 22.34
C GLU A 48 11.01 -10.46 22.11
N THR A 49 10.28 -11.07 23.05
CA THR A 49 8.82 -11.17 23.04
C THR A 49 8.15 -9.80 23.13
N GLU A 50 8.66 -8.93 24.02
CA GLU A 50 8.16 -7.56 24.16
C GLU A 50 8.37 -6.77 22.86
N LEU A 51 9.56 -6.83 22.27
CA LEU A 51 9.81 -6.12 21.01
C LEU A 51 8.99 -6.70 19.84
N GLY A 52 8.82 -8.01 19.78
CA GLY A 52 7.91 -8.68 18.84
C GLY A 52 6.46 -8.19 18.99
N SER A 53 6.00 -8.01 20.23
CA SER A 53 4.67 -7.47 20.51
C SER A 53 4.51 -6.02 20.02
N VAL A 54 5.55 -5.19 20.13
CA VAL A 54 5.53 -3.81 19.61
C VAL A 54 5.29 -3.81 18.10
N ILE A 55 6.00 -4.67 17.36
CA ILE A 55 5.85 -4.80 15.90
C ILE A 55 4.46 -5.31 15.54
N GLY A 56 3.98 -6.33 16.25
CA GLY A 56 2.63 -6.89 16.06
C GLY A 56 1.52 -5.86 16.32
N ILE A 57 1.64 -5.10 17.42
CA ILE A 57 0.70 -4.03 17.76
C ILE A 57 0.78 -2.90 16.73
N ALA A 58 1.98 -2.51 16.28
CA ALA A 58 2.13 -1.51 15.21
C ALA A 58 1.39 -1.91 13.93
N ALA A 59 1.54 -3.18 13.51
CA ALA A 59 0.84 -3.72 12.35
C ALA A 59 -0.69 -3.75 12.57
N GLY A 60 -1.14 -4.14 13.76
CA GLY A 60 -2.56 -4.09 14.15
C GLY A 60 -3.13 -2.68 14.09
N ILE A 61 -2.44 -1.69 14.68
CA ILE A 61 -2.83 -0.28 14.62
C ILE A 61 -2.86 0.23 13.19
N LEU A 62 -1.91 -0.16 12.35
CA LEU A 62 -1.89 0.22 10.94
C LEU A 62 -3.18 -0.21 10.23
N VAL A 63 -3.62 -1.45 10.45
CA VAL A 63 -4.86 -2.00 9.89
C VAL A 63 -6.10 -1.31 10.47
N LEU A 64 -6.13 -1.11 11.80
CA LEU A 64 -7.27 -0.52 12.50
C LEU A 64 -7.44 0.99 12.23
N ALA A 65 -6.34 1.70 11.97
CA ALA A 65 -6.34 3.12 11.66
C ALA A 65 -6.73 3.40 10.20
N ALA A 66 -6.51 2.46 9.27
CA ALA A 66 -6.78 2.66 7.85
C ALA A 66 -8.24 3.11 7.54
N PRO A 67 -9.31 2.53 8.13
CA PRO A 67 -10.67 3.02 7.94
C PRO A 67 -10.91 4.43 8.49
N LEU A 68 -10.24 4.81 9.58
CA LEU A 68 -10.34 6.15 10.15
C LEU A 68 -9.72 7.17 9.18
N TRP A 69 -8.53 6.86 8.66
CA TRP A 69 -7.87 7.68 7.64
C TRP A 69 -8.67 7.76 6.34
N ALA A 70 -9.32 6.68 5.91
CA ALA A 70 -10.17 6.70 4.72
C ALA A 70 -11.37 7.65 4.90
N ARG A 71 -11.99 7.65 6.08
CA ARG A 71 -13.09 8.58 6.42
C ARG A 71 -12.62 10.03 6.47
N THR A 72 -11.50 10.31 7.13
CA THR A 72 -10.94 11.66 7.20
C THR A 72 -10.46 12.13 5.82
N CYS A 73 -9.93 11.24 4.99
CA CYS A 73 -9.54 11.54 3.61
C CYS A 73 -10.72 12.04 2.79
N ALA A 74 -11.91 11.43 2.96
CA ALA A 74 -13.12 11.87 2.27
C ALA A 74 -13.57 13.28 2.69
N LEU A 75 -13.22 13.72 3.91
CA LEU A 75 -13.60 15.02 4.46
C LEU A 75 -12.55 16.11 4.23
N GLN A 76 -11.26 15.79 4.33
CA GLN A 76 -10.16 16.74 4.33
C GLN A 76 -9.29 16.68 3.06
N GLY A 77 -9.48 15.65 2.23
CA GLY A 77 -8.66 15.40 1.04
C GLY A 77 -7.36 14.63 1.34
N PRO A 78 -6.77 14.01 0.31
CA PRO A 78 -5.63 13.10 0.46
C PRO A 78 -4.32 13.79 0.85
N ARG A 79 -4.10 15.06 0.49
CA ARG A 79 -2.88 15.78 0.93
C ARG A 79 -2.89 16.02 2.44
N ALA A 80 -4.02 16.48 2.97
CA ALA A 80 -4.14 16.82 4.38
C ALA A 80 -3.86 15.59 5.26
N ILE A 81 -4.47 14.45 4.93
CA ILE A 81 -4.21 13.21 5.69
C ILE A 81 -2.78 12.69 5.51
N LEU A 82 -2.17 12.85 4.33
CA LEU A 82 -0.78 12.44 4.11
C LEU A 82 0.18 13.25 4.98
N VAL A 83 -0.01 14.57 5.03
CA VAL A 83 0.82 15.46 5.87
C VAL A 83 0.63 15.13 7.35
N THR A 84 -0.60 14.98 7.83
CA THR A 84 -0.87 14.62 9.23
C THR A 84 -0.29 13.24 9.58
N GLY A 85 -0.42 12.27 8.67
CA GLY A 85 0.16 10.94 8.84
C GLY A 85 1.69 10.96 8.88
N LEU A 86 2.34 11.73 8.01
CA LEU A 86 3.79 11.90 8.02
C LEU A 86 4.29 12.63 9.26
N LEU A 87 3.55 13.62 9.79
CA LEU A 87 3.85 14.26 11.07
C LEU A 87 3.78 13.25 12.23
N LEU A 88 2.72 12.44 12.30
CA LEU A 88 2.61 11.38 13.31
C LEU A 88 3.71 10.34 13.16
N THR A 89 4.03 9.94 11.92
CA THR A 89 5.12 9.01 11.65
C THR A 89 6.46 9.59 12.12
N LEU A 90 6.70 10.89 11.87
CA LEU A 90 7.91 11.61 12.29
C LEU A 90 8.01 11.66 13.82
N VAL A 91 6.92 12.04 14.51
CA VAL A 91 6.85 12.06 15.98
C VAL A 91 7.07 10.66 16.56
N GLY A 92 6.46 9.63 15.96
CA GLY A 92 6.63 8.24 16.40
C GLY A 92 8.06 7.74 16.21
N SER A 93 8.66 7.94 15.04
CA SER A 93 10.04 7.51 14.77
C SER A 93 11.08 8.34 15.52
N GLY A 94 10.88 9.65 15.65
CA GLY A 94 11.78 10.54 16.39
C GLY A 94 11.69 10.29 17.90
N GLY A 95 10.47 10.11 18.41
CA GLY A 95 10.24 9.68 19.79
C GLY A 95 10.90 8.33 20.09
N PHE A 96 10.80 7.37 19.18
CA PHE A 96 11.50 6.09 19.32
C PHE A 96 13.02 6.27 19.35
N ALA A 97 13.60 7.09 18.46
CA ALA A 97 15.04 7.36 18.44
C ALA A 97 15.52 8.01 19.75
N LEU A 98 14.75 8.95 20.31
CA LEU A 98 15.03 9.58 21.61
C LEU A 98 14.97 8.57 22.76
N VAL A 99 13.91 7.75 22.81
CA VAL A 99 13.76 6.70 23.82
C VAL A 99 14.89 5.70 23.74
N ALA A 100 15.26 5.30 22.52
CA ALA A 100 16.34 4.36 22.30
C ALA A 100 17.71 4.94 22.71
N THR A 101 17.94 6.23 22.47
CA THR A 101 19.13 6.93 22.94
C THR A 101 19.20 6.91 24.48
N ALA A 102 18.12 7.33 25.15
CA ALA A 102 18.06 7.34 26.61
C ALA A 102 18.19 5.93 27.23
N ALA A 103 17.65 4.90 26.57
CA ALA A 103 17.77 3.52 27.01
C ALA A 103 19.21 2.98 26.87
N LEU A 104 19.89 3.30 25.76
CA LEU A 104 21.28 2.91 25.54
C LEU A 104 22.25 3.64 26.47
N ASP A 105 21.92 4.88 26.88
CA ASP A 105 22.66 5.62 27.91
C ASP A 105 22.39 5.11 29.35
N GLY A 106 21.57 4.07 29.52
CA GLY A 106 21.23 3.50 30.83
C GLY A 106 20.30 4.35 31.69
N GLN A 107 19.63 5.36 31.11
CA GLN A 107 18.75 6.28 31.84
C GLN A 107 17.35 5.70 32.08
N LEU A 108 16.98 4.64 31.37
CA LEU A 108 15.65 4.03 31.42
C LEU A 108 15.72 2.59 31.91
N SER A 109 14.77 2.20 32.76
CA SER A 109 14.56 0.80 33.11
C SER A 109 13.97 0.02 31.94
N GLY A 110 14.19 -1.30 31.86
CA GLY A 110 13.66 -2.13 30.77
C GLY A 110 12.14 -2.01 30.57
N GLY A 111 11.36 -1.97 31.65
CA GLY A 111 9.91 -1.79 31.58
C GLY A 111 9.49 -0.41 31.07
N THR A 112 10.21 0.65 31.47
CA THR A 112 9.97 2.01 30.96
C THR A 112 10.33 2.12 29.48
N THR A 113 11.47 1.54 29.09
CA THR A 113 11.90 1.44 27.68
C THR A 113 10.82 0.75 26.86
N PHE A 114 10.33 -0.42 27.30
CA PHE A 114 9.26 -1.13 26.60
C PHE A 114 8.00 -0.27 26.43
N ALA A 115 7.49 0.35 27.50
CA ALA A 115 6.28 1.17 27.45
C ALA A 115 6.42 2.36 26.48
N LEU A 116 7.57 3.05 26.51
CA LEU A 116 7.82 4.19 25.63
C LEU A 116 8.06 3.78 24.18
N VAL A 117 8.72 2.65 23.94
CA VAL A 117 8.88 2.07 22.60
C VAL A 117 7.51 1.64 22.05
N LEU A 118 6.67 1.00 22.86
CA LEU A 118 5.30 0.63 22.47
C LEU A 118 4.47 1.86 22.08
N LEU A 119 4.56 2.94 22.85
CA LEU A 119 3.86 4.19 22.56
C LEU A 119 4.36 4.84 21.25
N THR A 120 5.67 5.01 21.12
CA THR A 120 6.28 5.77 20.02
C THR A 120 6.32 4.96 18.72
N ARG A 121 6.94 3.78 18.76
CA ARG A 121 7.15 2.89 17.61
C ARG A 121 5.93 2.02 17.30
N GLY A 122 5.17 1.63 18.31
CA GLY A 122 3.95 0.83 18.15
C GLY A 122 2.76 1.69 17.72
N LEU A 123 2.24 2.48 18.67
CA LEU A 123 0.97 3.19 18.52
C LEU A 123 1.09 4.40 17.58
N ILE A 124 1.96 5.37 17.89
CA ILE A 124 2.05 6.65 17.17
C ILE A 124 2.56 6.43 15.75
N PHE A 125 3.68 5.72 15.58
CA PHE A 125 4.23 5.41 14.27
C PHE A 125 3.26 4.57 13.42
N GLY A 126 2.67 3.51 13.99
CA GLY A 126 1.71 2.66 13.27
C GLY A 126 0.48 3.44 12.79
N ALA A 127 -0.07 4.31 13.65
CA ALA A 127 -1.20 5.16 13.31
C ALA A 127 -0.86 6.18 12.21
N GLY A 128 0.32 6.80 12.27
CA GLY A 128 0.80 7.74 11.26
C GLY A 128 1.04 7.09 9.90
N LEU A 129 1.75 5.95 9.89
CA LEU A 129 2.12 5.23 8.68
C LEU A 129 0.90 4.72 7.91
N ALA A 130 -0.18 4.37 8.60
CA ALA A 130 -1.45 3.93 8.01
C ALA A 130 -2.06 4.95 7.02
N ALA A 131 -1.80 6.25 7.21
CA ALA A 131 -2.31 7.29 6.34
C ALA A 131 -1.67 7.26 4.94
N VAL A 132 -0.43 6.80 4.83
CA VAL A 132 0.37 6.83 3.60
C VAL A 132 -0.27 6.01 2.47
N PRO A 133 -0.57 4.70 2.64
CA PRO A 133 -1.23 3.93 1.59
C PRO A 133 -2.63 4.44 1.28
N VAL A 134 -3.37 4.92 2.30
CA VAL A 134 -4.72 5.48 2.09
C VAL A 134 -4.67 6.73 1.22
N ALA A 135 -3.78 7.67 1.54
CA ALA A 135 -3.59 8.89 0.76
C ALA A 135 -3.09 8.58 -0.65
N ALA A 136 -2.11 7.68 -0.79
CA ALA A 136 -1.57 7.29 -2.09
C ALA A 136 -2.65 6.70 -3.01
N LEU A 137 -3.47 5.79 -2.49
CA LEU A 137 -4.61 5.22 -3.22
C LEU A 137 -5.63 6.30 -3.61
N ALA A 138 -5.92 7.24 -2.71
CA ALA A 138 -6.85 8.33 -3.00
C ALA A 138 -6.32 9.31 -4.07
N PHE A 139 -5.03 9.65 -4.04
CA PHE A 139 -4.38 10.45 -5.10
C PHE A 139 -4.40 9.72 -6.44
N VAL A 140 -4.05 8.43 -6.46
CA VAL A 140 -4.10 7.62 -7.68
C VAL A 140 -5.53 7.55 -8.21
N ALA A 141 -6.50 7.23 -7.36
CA ALA A 141 -7.90 7.10 -7.76
C ALA A 141 -8.49 8.41 -8.32
N ALA A 142 -8.06 9.56 -7.80
CA ALA A 142 -8.47 10.88 -8.29
C ALA A 142 -7.85 11.23 -9.66
N ALA A 143 -6.65 10.71 -9.95
CA ALA A 143 -5.91 11.02 -11.17
C ALA A 143 -6.09 9.99 -12.32
N THR A 144 -6.78 8.87 -12.08
CA THR A 144 -6.83 7.73 -13.01
C THR A 144 -8.20 7.07 -13.10
N SER A 145 -8.47 6.43 -14.24
CA SER A 145 -9.71 5.69 -14.51
C SER A 145 -9.43 4.28 -15.06
N GLY A 146 -10.35 3.34 -14.87
CA GLY A 146 -10.24 1.98 -15.43
C GLY A 146 -8.91 1.26 -15.14
N THR A 147 -8.22 0.83 -16.21
CA THR A 147 -6.93 0.11 -16.13
C THR A 147 -5.76 1.01 -15.72
N GLU A 148 -5.80 2.31 -16.03
CA GLU A 148 -4.81 3.29 -15.57
C GLU A 148 -4.76 3.35 -14.03
N ARG A 149 -5.91 3.11 -13.37
CA ARG A 149 -5.98 3.04 -11.90
C ARG A 149 -5.23 1.83 -11.36
N THR A 150 -5.43 0.67 -11.97
CA THR A 150 -4.66 -0.55 -11.61
C THR A 150 -3.16 -0.30 -11.78
N SER A 151 -2.75 0.35 -12.87
CA SER A 151 -1.35 0.73 -13.13
C SER A 151 -0.80 1.72 -12.10
N GLY A 152 -1.56 2.75 -11.72
CA GLY A 152 -1.17 3.70 -10.69
C GLY A 152 -1.03 3.04 -9.30
N ILE A 153 -1.96 2.14 -8.95
CA ILE A 153 -1.92 1.36 -7.71
C ILE A 153 -0.71 0.43 -7.72
N ALA A 154 -0.43 -0.21 -8.86
CA ALA A 154 0.75 -1.05 -9.03
C ALA A 154 2.04 -0.25 -8.82
N LYS A 155 2.18 0.94 -9.41
CA LYS A 155 3.37 1.79 -9.20
C LYS A 155 3.55 2.18 -7.73
N ALA A 156 2.47 2.45 -6.99
CA ALA A 156 2.54 2.72 -5.55
C ALA A 156 3.02 1.49 -4.76
N GLY A 157 2.53 0.29 -5.13
CA GLY A 157 3.07 -0.97 -4.61
C GLY A 157 4.54 -1.16 -4.96
N GLY A 158 4.95 -0.87 -6.19
CA GLY A 158 6.34 -0.97 -6.63
C GLY A 158 7.29 -0.07 -5.84
N ALA A 159 6.85 1.15 -5.49
CA ALA A 159 7.58 2.03 -4.58
C ALA A 159 7.76 1.41 -3.18
N GLN A 160 6.72 0.74 -2.65
CA GLN A 160 6.81 0.00 -1.39
C GLN A 160 7.73 -1.24 -1.51
N GLY A 161 7.69 -1.97 -2.63
CA GLY A 161 8.60 -3.10 -2.90
C GLY A 161 10.06 -2.66 -2.96
N ALA A 162 10.35 -1.55 -3.65
CA ALA A 162 11.69 -0.96 -3.68
C ALA A 162 12.17 -0.53 -2.28
N ALA A 163 11.28 -0.06 -1.41
CA ALA A 163 11.62 0.29 -0.02
C ALA A 163 12.13 -0.90 0.82
N VAL A 164 11.69 -2.12 0.52
CA VAL A 164 12.18 -3.36 1.16
C VAL A 164 13.66 -3.58 0.91
N VAL A 165 14.19 -3.09 -0.22
CA VAL A 165 15.60 -3.18 -0.56
C VAL A 165 16.36 -1.95 -0.07
N VAL A 166 15.87 -0.76 -0.41
CA VAL A 166 16.55 0.51 -0.10
C VAL A 166 16.69 0.71 1.42
N GLY A 167 15.63 0.41 2.18
CA GLY A 167 15.62 0.64 3.62
C GLY A 167 16.71 -0.13 4.37
N PRO A 168 16.74 -1.48 4.32
CA PRO A 168 17.75 -2.26 5.03
C PRO A 168 19.17 -1.96 4.54
N THR A 169 19.39 -1.69 3.24
CA THR A 169 20.72 -1.29 2.73
C THR A 169 21.19 0.01 3.40
N VAL A 170 20.32 1.03 3.46
CA VAL A 170 20.63 2.28 4.15
C VAL A 170 20.82 2.04 5.66
N GLY A 171 20.01 1.17 6.27
CA GLY A 171 20.16 0.78 7.68
C GLY A 171 21.50 0.13 7.97
N THR A 172 21.96 -0.80 7.14
CA THR A 172 23.28 -1.43 7.29
C THR A 172 24.41 -0.42 7.17
N VAL A 173 24.33 0.52 6.21
CA VAL A 173 25.33 1.58 6.08
C VAL A 173 25.30 2.51 7.30
N ALA A 174 24.11 2.87 7.78
CA ALA A 174 23.97 3.71 8.97
C ALA A 174 24.48 3.02 10.24
N ALA A 175 24.44 1.69 10.31
CA ALA A 175 24.97 0.92 11.45
C ALA A 175 26.50 1.04 11.61
N PHE A 176 27.25 1.46 10.58
CA PHE A 176 28.68 1.80 10.74
C PHE A 176 28.91 3.01 11.64
N ALA A 177 27.91 3.88 11.83
CA ALA A 177 27.93 4.97 12.81
C ALA A 177 27.50 4.51 14.22
N GLY A 178 27.36 3.20 14.45
CA GLY A 178 26.87 2.61 15.70
C GLY A 178 25.36 2.33 15.67
N LEU A 179 24.86 1.76 16.78
CA LEU A 179 23.47 1.33 16.92
C LEU A 179 22.45 2.47 16.78
N LEU A 180 22.84 3.70 17.14
CA LEU A 180 21.99 4.89 17.00
C LEU A 180 21.82 5.37 15.56
N GLY A 181 22.72 5.00 14.64
CA GLY A 181 22.69 5.45 13.25
C GLY A 181 21.37 5.14 12.55
N PRO A 182 20.96 3.86 12.42
CA PRO A 182 19.70 3.47 11.79
C PRO A 182 18.47 4.08 12.50
N LEU A 183 18.54 4.24 13.82
CA LEU A 183 17.48 4.80 14.65
C LEU A 183 17.19 6.27 14.31
N TRP A 184 18.23 7.07 14.07
CA TRP A 184 18.11 8.49 13.70
C TRP A 184 17.93 8.71 12.19
N VAL A 185 18.40 7.80 11.34
CA VAL A 185 18.16 7.90 9.88
C VAL A 185 16.68 7.75 9.54
N ALA A 186 15.94 6.90 10.25
CA ALA A 186 14.50 6.71 10.02
C ALA A 186 13.68 8.02 10.12
N PRO A 187 13.70 8.80 11.22
CA PRO A 187 12.98 10.07 11.29
C PRO A 187 13.48 11.10 10.28
N LEU A 188 14.77 11.10 9.90
CA LEU A 188 15.27 11.99 8.84
C LEU A 188 14.67 11.67 7.47
N PHE A 189 14.48 10.39 7.14
CA PHE A 189 13.79 9.98 5.93
C PHE A 189 12.31 10.41 5.96
N VAL A 190 11.63 10.25 7.09
CA VAL A 190 10.23 10.71 7.22
C VAL A 190 10.14 12.23 7.09
N LEU A 191 11.09 12.97 7.68
CA LEU A 191 11.17 14.43 7.52
C LEU A 191 11.40 14.82 6.06
N LEU A 192 12.29 14.12 5.34
CA LEU A 192 12.52 14.33 3.92
C LEU A 192 11.23 14.10 3.10
N ALA A 193 10.50 13.01 3.37
CA ALA A 193 9.22 12.75 2.72
C ALA A 193 8.17 13.84 3.05
N LEU A 194 8.10 14.29 4.30
CA LEU A 194 7.22 15.36 4.74
C LEU A 194 7.53 16.67 4.02
N VAL A 195 8.80 17.08 3.99
CA VAL A 195 9.25 18.30 3.29
C VAL A 195 8.93 18.19 1.80
N LEU A 196 9.22 17.04 1.17
CA LEU A 196 8.89 16.79 -0.22
C LEU A 196 7.38 16.94 -0.50
N VAL A 197 6.52 16.35 0.33
CA VAL A 197 5.06 16.42 0.17
C VAL A 197 4.54 17.83 0.42
N VAL A 198 5.04 18.53 1.45
CA VAL A 198 4.58 19.89 1.78
C VAL A 198 4.96 20.86 0.67
N LEU A 199 6.17 20.74 0.12
CA LEU A 199 6.68 21.67 -0.90
C LEU A 199 6.19 21.37 -2.33
N ARG A 200 5.99 20.09 -2.68
CA ARG A 200 5.75 19.68 -4.08
C ARG A 200 4.35 19.15 -4.37
N LEU A 201 3.58 18.75 -3.36
CA LEU A 201 2.23 18.23 -3.56
C LEU A 201 1.20 19.36 -3.40
N PRO A 202 0.35 19.64 -4.41
CA PRO A 202 -0.64 20.73 -4.34
C PRO A 202 -1.80 20.41 -3.38
N ARG A 203 -2.47 21.45 -2.88
CA ARG A 203 -3.64 21.27 -1.99
C ARG A 203 -4.73 20.55 -2.77
N THR A 204 -5.14 19.38 -2.27
CA THR A 204 -6.27 18.64 -2.84
C THR A 204 -7.56 19.02 -2.12
N ARG A 205 -8.61 19.25 -2.90
CA ARG A 205 -9.97 19.48 -2.37
C ARG A 205 -10.63 18.13 -2.08
N PRO A 206 -11.55 18.06 -1.10
CA PRO A 206 -12.39 16.88 -0.89
C PRO A 206 -13.15 16.56 -2.19
N THR A 207 -13.02 15.33 -2.69
CA THR A 207 -13.59 14.91 -3.99
C THR A 207 -14.99 14.31 -3.90
N SER A 208 -15.57 14.17 -2.70
CA SER A 208 -16.92 13.63 -2.53
C SER A 208 -17.95 14.74 -2.29
N PRO A 209 -19.05 14.82 -3.07
CA PRO A 209 -20.18 15.66 -2.70
C PRO A 209 -20.73 15.21 -1.33
N PRO A 210 -21.16 16.14 -0.46
CA PRO A 210 -21.75 15.80 0.83
C PRO A 210 -23.04 15.01 0.60
N GLY A 211 -22.97 13.67 0.65
CA GLY A 211 -24.15 12.82 0.48
C GLY A 211 -23.91 11.41 -0.05
N SER A 212 -22.84 11.12 -0.82
CA SER A 212 -22.57 9.76 -1.30
C SER A 212 -21.86 8.90 -0.23
N ARG A 213 -22.52 8.76 0.93
CA ARG A 213 -22.06 7.86 1.99
C ARG A 213 -22.44 6.43 1.58
N VAL A 214 -21.60 5.77 0.79
CA VAL A 214 -21.67 4.31 0.72
C VAL A 214 -21.24 3.81 2.10
N ARG A 215 -22.23 3.49 2.95
CA ARG A 215 -22.00 2.84 4.24
C ARG A 215 -21.55 1.41 3.97
N LEU A 216 -20.26 1.23 3.71
CA LEU A 216 -19.67 -0.10 3.63
C LEU A 216 -19.69 -0.72 5.03
N ARG A 217 -20.35 -1.88 5.15
CA ARG A 217 -20.24 -2.73 6.34
C ARG A 217 -18.85 -3.41 6.30
N PRO A 218 -18.15 -3.60 7.43
CA PRO A 218 -16.83 -4.25 7.46
C PRO A 218 -16.80 -5.64 6.80
N TRP A 219 -17.95 -6.32 6.76
CA TRP A 219 -18.14 -7.65 6.17
C TRP A 219 -19.12 -7.63 4.99
N ASP A 220 -19.07 -6.59 4.17
CA ASP A 220 -19.88 -6.56 2.96
C ASP A 220 -19.56 -7.80 2.08
N PRO A 221 -20.55 -8.65 1.74
CA PRO A 221 -20.35 -9.85 0.91
C PRO A 221 -19.65 -9.54 -0.42
N ARG A 222 -19.82 -8.30 -0.92
CA ARG A 222 -19.23 -7.79 -2.15
C ARG A 222 -17.71 -7.65 -2.07
N LEU A 223 -17.18 -7.36 -0.88
CA LEU A 223 -15.76 -7.11 -0.62
C LEU A 223 -15.06 -8.32 0.00
N ARG A 224 -15.82 -9.23 0.60
CA ARG A 224 -15.33 -10.38 1.36
C ARG A 224 -14.27 -11.18 0.60
N SER A 225 -14.47 -11.51 -0.67
CA SER A 225 -13.53 -12.33 -1.43
C SER A 225 -12.18 -11.62 -1.65
N PHE A 226 -12.18 -10.31 -1.89
CA PHE A 226 -10.95 -9.53 -2.03
C PHE A 226 -10.23 -9.38 -0.68
N LEU A 227 -10.97 -9.16 0.40
CA LEU A 227 -10.43 -9.04 1.75
C LEU A 227 -9.81 -10.36 2.22
N LEU A 228 -10.51 -11.48 2.04
CA LEU A 228 -10.02 -12.80 2.41
C LEU A 228 -8.79 -13.21 1.60
N LEU A 229 -8.78 -12.91 0.29
CA LEU A 229 -7.62 -13.20 -0.55
C LEU A 229 -6.41 -12.36 -0.14
N GLY A 230 -6.58 -11.04 0.05
CA GLY A 230 -5.51 -10.15 0.51
C GLY A 230 -4.98 -10.58 1.87
N LEU A 231 -5.87 -10.90 2.81
CA LEU A 231 -5.51 -11.42 4.13
C LEU A 231 -4.71 -12.71 4.03
N ALA A 232 -5.18 -13.69 3.25
CA ALA A 232 -4.52 -14.98 3.10
C ALA A 232 -3.12 -14.85 2.46
N LEU A 233 -2.98 -14.02 1.41
CA LEU A 233 -1.70 -13.79 0.74
C LEU A 233 -0.69 -13.06 1.65
N TYR A 234 -1.11 -11.98 2.31
CA TYR A 234 -0.20 -11.25 3.21
C TYR A 234 0.14 -12.01 4.48
N THR A 235 -0.80 -12.76 5.05
CA THR A 235 -0.53 -13.59 6.23
C THR A 235 0.45 -14.71 5.87
N SER A 236 0.24 -15.37 4.73
CA SER A 236 1.19 -16.36 4.21
C SER A 236 2.58 -15.77 4.01
N LEU A 237 2.69 -14.60 3.37
CA LEU A 237 3.97 -13.93 3.19
C LEU A 237 4.64 -13.59 4.52
N GLY A 238 3.89 -13.05 5.48
CA GLY A 238 4.42 -12.67 6.80
C GLY A 238 4.95 -13.88 7.56
N LEU A 239 4.21 -14.99 7.55
CA LEU A 239 4.64 -16.26 8.15
C LEU A 239 5.91 -16.79 7.49
N VAL A 240 5.97 -16.77 6.15
CA VAL A 240 7.15 -17.25 5.43
C VAL A 240 8.36 -16.36 5.68
N LEU A 241 8.22 -15.03 5.66
CA LEU A 241 9.32 -14.12 5.97
C LEU A 241 9.84 -14.31 7.40
N LEU A 242 8.97 -14.67 8.34
CA LEU A 242 9.35 -14.97 9.72
C LEU A 242 10.14 -16.28 9.84
N THR A 243 9.76 -17.32 9.09
CA THR A 243 10.38 -18.66 9.20
C THR A 243 11.52 -18.92 8.21
N LEU A 244 11.67 -18.08 7.18
CA LEU A 244 12.62 -18.29 6.08
C LEU A 244 14.06 -18.46 6.54
N GLY A 245 14.50 -17.66 7.52
CA GLY A 245 15.86 -17.73 8.05
C GLY A 245 16.18 -19.10 8.63
N PHE A 246 15.28 -19.61 9.46
CA PHE A 246 15.39 -20.93 10.07
C PHE A 246 15.31 -22.03 9.01
N ALA A 247 14.34 -21.96 8.08
CA ALA A 247 14.20 -22.96 7.03
C ALA A 247 15.45 -23.07 6.13
N ILE A 248 16.05 -21.93 5.75
CA ILE A 248 17.27 -21.88 4.94
C ILE A 248 18.46 -22.48 5.71
N GLN A 249 18.57 -22.18 7.00
CA GLN A 249 19.63 -22.71 7.85
C GLN A 249 19.50 -24.23 8.04
N ASP A 250 18.33 -24.67 8.50
CA ASP A 250 18.08 -26.06 8.90
C ASP A 250 18.11 -27.02 7.72
N GLN A 251 17.47 -26.66 6.60
CA GLN A 251 17.43 -27.52 5.41
C GLN A 251 18.67 -27.37 4.53
N GLY A 252 19.34 -26.22 4.60
CA GLY A 252 20.58 -25.98 3.87
C GLY A 252 21.81 -26.60 4.55
N GLY A 253 21.70 -26.99 5.83
CA GLY A 253 22.86 -27.40 6.61
C GLY A 253 23.92 -26.31 6.73
N LEU A 254 23.49 -25.05 6.61
CA LEU A 254 24.38 -23.89 6.54
C LEU A 254 24.80 -23.48 7.95
N ASP A 255 26.01 -22.94 8.06
CA ASP A 255 26.38 -22.25 9.28
C ASP A 255 25.49 -20.99 9.48
N PRO A 256 25.38 -20.45 10.71
CA PRO A 256 24.53 -19.28 10.97
C PRO A 256 24.87 -18.05 10.12
N ALA A 257 26.14 -17.86 9.75
CA ALA A 257 26.58 -16.72 8.96
C ALA A 257 26.24 -16.90 7.47
N GLU A 258 26.39 -18.10 6.92
CA GLU A 258 25.96 -18.52 5.59
C GLU A 258 24.45 -18.43 5.45
N ALA A 259 23.70 -18.93 6.44
CA ALA A 259 22.25 -18.84 6.48
C ALA A 259 21.79 -17.38 6.47
N ALA A 260 22.35 -16.52 7.33
CA ALA A 260 22.04 -15.09 7.35
C ALA A 260 22.31 -14.41 6.00
N ARG A 261 23.45 -14.72 5.35
CA ARG A 261 23.77 -14.22 4.00
C ARG A 261 22.75 -14.70 2.96
N ALA A 262 22.41 -15.98 2.97
CA ALA A 262 21.46 -16.57 2.03
C ALA A 262 20.04 -16.03 2.20
N THR A 263 19.56 -15.90 3.44
CA THR A 263 18.27 -15.28 3.76
C THR A 263 18.24 -13.82 3.32
N GLY A 264 19.28 -13.05 3.63
CA GLY A 264 19.41 -11.67 3.18
C GLY A 264 19.35 -11.53 1.66
N ALA A 265 20.09 -12.38 0.94
CA ALA A 265 20.07 -12.41 -0.53
C ALA A 265 18.67 -12.75 -1.09
N ALA A 266 17.99 -13.74 -0.51
CA ALA A 266 16.63 -14.11 -0.90
C ALA A 266 15.62 -12.97 -0.66
N THR A 267 15.67 -12.30 0.49
CA THR A 267 14.80 -11.17 0.82
C THR A 267 15.03 -9.99 -0.13
N VAL A 268 16.29 -9.68 -0.45
CA VAL A 268 16.63 -8.63 -1.44
C VAL A 268 16.08 -9.01 -2.81
N ALA A 269 16.27 -10.26 -3.27
CA ALA A 269 15.74 -10.73 -4.54
C ALA A 269 14.20 -10.60 -4.60
N CYS A 270 13.48 -10.95 -3.53
CA CYS A 270 12.03 -10.76 -3.43
C CYS A 270 11.63 -9.30 -3.53
N GLY A 271 12.32 -8.39 -2.83
CA GLY A 271 12.06 -6.95 -2.89
C GLY A 271 12.26 -6.38 -4.30
N VAL A 272 13.35 -6.77 -4.97
CA VAL A 272 13.62 -6.39 -6.37
C VAL A 272 12.52 -6.93 -7.30
N VAL A 273 12.15 -8.20 -7.18
CA VAL A 273 11.11 -8.83 -8.01
C VAL A 273 9.77 -8.15 -7.79
N LEU A 274 9.35 -7.92 -6.55
CA LEU A 274 8.12 -7.18 -6.23
C LEU A 274 8.13 -5.79 -6.85
N GLY A 275 9.23 -5.05 -6.67
CA GLY A 275 9.41 -3.71 -7.23
C GLY A 275 9.34 -3.68 -8.76
N LEU A 276 10.01 -4.61 -9.44
CA LEU A 276 9.99 -4.73 -10.90
C LEU A 276 8.61 -5.16 -11.42
N VAL A 277 7.99 -6.14 -10.79
CA VAL A 277 6.67 -6.63 -11.20
C VAL A 277 5.63 -5.52 -11.07
N GLN A 278 5.61 -4.81 -9.94
CA GLN A 278 4.60 -3.79 -9.67
C GLN A 278 4.90 -2.45 -10.35
N GLY A 279 6.17 -2.04 -10.40
CA GLY A 279 6.60 -0.78 -10.99
C GLY A 279 6.73 -0.81 -12.51
N VAL A 280 6.99 -1.98 -13.10
CA VAL A 280 7.34 -2.12 -14.52
C VAL A 280 6.44 -3.11 -15.25
N LEU A 281 6.33 -4.35 -14.78
CA LEU A 281 5.60 -5.41 -15.51
C LEU A 281 4.08 -5.13 -15.54
N VAL A 282 3.44 -4.98 -14.38
CA VAL A 282 1.99 -4.75 -14.28
C VAL A 282 1.55 -3.52 -15.07
N PRO A 283 2.22 -2.35 -14.98
CA PRO A 283 1.90 -1.20 -15.82
C PRO A 283 2.00 -1.43 -17.33
N ARG A 284 2.80 -2.41 -17.79
CA ARG A 284 2.94 -2.76 -19.21
C ARG A 284 1.94 -3.80 -19.69
N LEU A 285 1.45 -4.66 -18.80
CA LEU A 285 0.49 -5.70 -19.15
C LEU A 285 -0.92 -5.15 -19.40
N ASP A 286 -1.26 -3.98 -18.85
CA ASP A 286 -2.58 -3.31 -18.97
C ASP A 286 -3.77 -4.24 -18.67
N LEU A 287 -3.57 -5.19 -17.76
CA LEU A 287 -4.57 -6.19 -17.41
C LEU A 287 -5.60 -5.65 -16.41
N SER A 288 -6.81 -6.20 -16.49
CA SER A 288 -7.84 -5.94 -15.49
C SER A 288 -7.44 -6.48 -14.10
N PRO A 289 -7.92 -5.87 -13.00
CA PRO A 289 -7.63 -6.35 -11.63
C PRO A 289 -7.94 -7.83 -11.43
N ARG A 290 -9.01 -8.33 -12.04
CA ARG A 290 -9.41 -9.73 -11.97
C ARG A 290 -8.42 -10.64 -12.69
N ALA A 291 -7.94 -10.26 -13.87
CA ALA A 291 -6.94 -11.03 -14.60
C ALA A 291 -5.60 -11.09 -13.84
N LEU A 292 -5.20 -9.99 -13.21
CA LEU A 292 -4.02 -9.93 -12.35
C LEU A 292 -4.11 -10.88 -11.14
N ILE A 293 -5.27 -10.96 -10.49
CA ILE A 293 -5.51 -11.93 -9.41
C ILE A 293 -5.46 -13.36 -9.95
N LEU A 294 -6.15 -13.65 -11.05
CA LEU A 294 -6.23 -14.99 -11.62
C LEU A 294 -4.89 -15.49 -12.16
N LEU A 295 -3.99 -14.60 -12.55
CA LEU A 295 -2.63 -14.94 -12.95
C LEU A 295 -1.70 -15.05 -11.73
N GLY A 296 -1.72 -14.05 -10.84
CA GLY A 296 -0.77 -13.94 -9.74
C GLY A 296 -1.02 -14.90 -8.58
N ALA A 297 -2.28 -15.13 -8.19
CA ALA A 297 -2.59 -15.96 -7.04
C ALA A 297 -2.18 -17.44 -7.24
N PRO A 298 -2.39 -18.07 -8.40
CA PRO A 298 -1.86 -19.41 -8.67
C PRO A 298 -0.33 -19.46 -8.63
N ILE A 299 0.35 -18.46 -9.18
CA ILE A 299 1.82 -18.39 -9.14
C ILE A 299 2.32 -18.32 -7.69
N ALA A 300 1.68 -17.47 -6.86
CA ALA A 300 2.02 -17.37 -5.44
C ALA A 300 1.76 -18.69 -4.70
N ALA A 301 0.64 -19.37 -5.00
CA ALA A 301 0.32 -20.68 -4.43
C ALA A 301 1.34 -21.75 -4.83
N VAL A 302 1.77 -21.80 -6.09
CA VAL A 302 2.85 -22.70 -6.55
C VAL A 302 4.14 -22.41 -5.78
N GLY A 303 4.52 -21.13 -5.63
CA GLY A 303 5.69 -20.75 -4.85
C GLY A 303 5.61 -21.23 -3.39
N LEU A 304 4.45 -21.09 -2.75
CA LEU A 304 4.22 -21.58 -1.38
C LEU A 304 4.31 -23.11 -1.28
N VAL A 305 3.75 -23.83 -2.25
CA VAL A 305 3.85 -25.31 -2.31
C VAL A 305 5.30 -25.73 -2.51
N CYS A 306 6.03 -25.10 -3.44
CA CYS A 306 7.46 -25.36 -3.64
C CYS A 306 8.27 -25.11 -2.38
N LEU A 307 7.94 -24.06 -1.63
CA LEU A 307 8.59 -23.74 -0.36
C LEU A 307 8.35 -24.82 0.71
N ALA A 308 7.14 -25.40 0.73
CA ALA A 308 6.77 -26.45 1.68
C ALA A 308 7.47 -27.80 1.43
N VAL A 309 7.84 -28.09 0.17
CA VAL A 309 8.53 -29.34 -0.22
C VAL A 309 10.00 -29.14 -0.57
N ALA A 310 10.52 -27.92 -0.36
CA ALA A 310 11.90 -27.60 -0.68
C ALA A 310 12.87 -28.46 0.15
N GLY A 311 14.00 -28.82 -0.45
CA GLY A 311 15.06 -29.61 0.17
C GLY A 311 16.41 -28.92 0.07
N GLY A 312 16.49 -27.66 0.51
CA GLY A 312 17.75 -26.91 0.54
C GLY A 312 17.61 -25.40 0.30
N ALA A 313 18.65 -24.66 0.70
CA ALA A 313 18.68 -23.20 0.70
C ALA A 313 18.37 -22.54 -0.66
N LEU A 314 18.90 -23.08 -1.75
CA LEU A 314 18.70 -22.51 -3.09
C LEU A 314 17.26 -22.68 -3.58
N VAL A 315 16.64 -23.84 -3.31
CA VAL A 315 15.24 -24.12 -3.67
C VAL A 315 14.29 -23.26 -2.84
N LEU A 316 14.59 -23.05 -1.56
CA LEU A 316 13.85 -22.13 -0.68
C LEU A 316 13.93 -20.69 -1.21
N GLY A 317 15.13 -20.20 -1.55
CA GLY A 317 15.33 -18.87 -2.13
C GLY A 317 14.60 -18.70 -3.47
N ALA A 318 14.67 -19.69 -4.35
CA ALA A 318 13.96 -19.66 -5.63
C ALA A 318 12.43 -19.67 -5.45
N SER A 319 11.92 -20.49 -4.51
CA SER A 319 10.50 -20.53 -4.17
C SER A 319 10.00 -19.18 -3.66
N MET A 320 10.81 -18.48 -2.85
CA MET A 320 10.52 -17.12 -2.39
C MET A 320 10.41 -16.11 -3.52
N VAL A 321 11.26 -16.21 -4.55
CA VAL A 321 11.16 -15.38 -5.75
C VAL A 321 9.86 -15.66 -6.52
N VAL A 322 9.42 -16.91 -6.61
CA VAL A 322 8.14 -17.28 -7.23
C VAL A 322 6.96 -16.71 -6.43
N VAL A 323 6.99 -16.79 -5.10
CA VAL A 323 5.98 -16.15 -4.23
C VAL A 323 5.94 -14.64 -4.47
N ALA A 324 7.10 -13.98 -4.50
CA ALA A 324 7.22 -12.53 -4.74
C ALA A 324 6.65 -12.13 -6.11
N LEU A 325 6.90 -12.92 -7.16
CA LEU A 325 6.33 -12.70 -8.49
C LEU A 325 4.80 -12.80 -8.48
N GLY A 326 4.27 -13.89 -7.92
CA GLY A 326 2.82 -14.11 -7.86
C GLY A 326 2.09 -13.05 -7.04
N MET A 327 2.65 -12.67 -5.89
CA MET A 327 2.09 -11.57 -5.10
C MET A 327 2.22 -10.23 -5.81
N GLY A 328 3.34 -9.95 -6.48
CA GLY A 328 3.54 -8.71 -7.22
C GLY A 328 2.46 -8.49 -8.28
N LEU A 329 2.06 -9.57 -8.95
CA LEU A 329 0.95 -9.57 -9.92
C LEU A 329 -0.42 -9.44 -9.22
N ALA A 330 -0.68 -10.22 -8.17
CA ALA A 330 -2.00 -10.26 -7.52
C ALA A 330 -2.34 -8.99 -6.70
N SER A 331 -1.33 -8.33 -6.13
CA SER A 331 -1.54 -7.25 -5.13
C SER A 331 -2.28 -6.02 -5.65
N PRO A 332 -1.92 -5.47 -6.82
CA PRO A 332 -2.68 -4.36 -7.40
C PRO A 332 -4.13 -4.76 -7.68
N GLY A 333 -4.37 -6.05 -7.99
CA GLY A 333 -5.69 -6.59 -8.30
C GLY A 333 -6.65 -6.54 -7.11
N TYR A 334 -6.26 -7.07 -5.93
CA TYR A 334 -7.14 -7.04 -4.76
C TYR A 334 -7.18 -5.67 -4.06
N MET A 335 -6.20 -4.80 -4.30
CA MET A 335 -6.23 -3.40 -3.84
C MET A 335 -7.15 -2.52 -4.71
N ALA A 336 -7.15 -2.71 -6.03
CA ALA A 336 -7.99 -1.95 -6.97
C ALA A 336 -9.44 -2.46 -7.02
N GLY A 337 -9.63 -3.79 -6.91
CA GLY A 337 -10.91 -4.47 -7.08
C GLY A 337 -12.09 -3.87 -6.28
N PRO A 338 -11.95 -3.68 -4.96
CA PRO A 338 -12.98 -3.05 -4.12
C PRO A 338 -13.48 -1.69 -4.64
N SER A 339 -12.55 -0.85 -5.11
CA SER A 339 -12.90 0.50 -5.57
C SER A 339 -13.66 0.51 -6.89
N LEU A 340 -13.40 -0.48 -7.76
CA LEU A 340 -14.06 -0.62 -9.06
C LEU A 340 -15.43 -1.30 -8.93
N ALA A 341 -15.52 -2.34 -8.10
CA ALA A 341 -16.79 -3.03 -7.84
C ALA A 341 -17.88 -2.11 -7.27
N VAL A 342 -17.51 -1.09 -6.48
CA VAL A 342 -18.45 -0.10 -5.96
C VAL A 342 -18.78 0.98 -7.00
N ALA A 343 -17.83 1.37 -7.86
CA ALA A 343 -18.04 2.38 -8.89
C ALA A 343 -19.00 1.92 -10.01
N ASP A 344 -18.90 0.64 -10.41
CA ASP A 344 -19.77 0.04 -11.43
C ASP A 344 -21.26 -0.01 -11.01
N GLU A 345 -21.53 0.02 -9.70
CA GLU A 345 -22.91 0.00 -9.20
C GLU A 345 -23.51 1.39 -9.01
N VAL A 346 -22.68 2.39 -8.66
CA VAL A 346 -23.15 3.79 -8.63
C VAL A 346 -23.49 4.26 -10.05
N SER A 347 -22.74 3.81 -11.06
CA SER A 347 -23.06 4.11 -12.46
C SER A 347 -24.32 3.38 -12.94
N SER A 348 -24.54 2.13 -12.53
CA SER A 348 -25.76 1.38 -12.86
C SER A 348 -27.01 1.90 -12.14
N GLN A 349 -26.88 2.38 -10.89
CA GLN A 349 -27.96 3.03 -10.14
C GLN A 349 -28.28 4.45 -10.61
N ARG A 350 -27.30 5.18 -11.17
CA ARG A 350 -27.54 6.49 -11.80
C ARG A 350 -28.26 6.40 -13.15
N TRP A 351 -28.28 5.23 -13.78
CA TRP A 351 -28.86 5.01 -15.11
C TRP A 351 -29.85 3.84 -15.22
N PRO A 352 -30.93 3.74 -14.40
CA PRO A 352 -31.86 2.61 -14.51
C PRO A 352 -32.83 2.68 -15.72
N ALA A 353 -32.83 3.73 -16.57
CA ALA A 353 -33.99 4.00 -17.42
C ALA A 353 -33.80 4.67 -18.82
N CYS A 354 -32.67 4.52 -19.53
CA CYS A 354 -32.69 4.69 -21.01
C CYS A 354 -31.84 3.67 -21.74
N SER A 355 -32.12 2.39 -21.57
CA SER A 355 -31.98 1.48 -22.70
C SER A 355 -33.36 1.33 -23.33
N PRO A 356 -33.62 1.86 -24.55
CA PRO A 356 -34.76 1.37 -25.30
C PRO A 356 -34.46 -0.10 -25.58
N ARG A 357 -35.20 -1.00 -24.92
CA ARG A 357 -35.25 -2.40 -25.32
C ARG A 357 -35.56 -2.41 -26.83
N PRO A 358 -34.82 -3.12 -27.68
CA PRO A 358 -35.28 -3.38 -29.03
C PRO A 358 -36.48 -4.33 -28.89
N THR A 359 -37.67 -3.77 -28.77
CA THR A 359 -38.90 -4.53 -28.98
C THR A 359 -38.86 -5.04 -30.40
N ALA A 360 -38.91 -6.38 -30.51
CA ALA A 360 -38.96 -7.13 -31.75
C ALA A 360 -39.79 -6.43 -32.81
N TRP A 361 -39.17 -6.16 -33.96
CA TRP A 361 -39.87 -5.82 -35.20
C TRP A 361 -40.57 -7.09 -35.69
N PRO A 362 -41.90 -7.12 -35.84
CA PRO A 362 -42.54 -8.13 -36.66
C PRO A 362 -42.29 -7.76 -38.12
N SER A 363 -41.66 -8.66 -38.85
CA SER A 363 -41.61 -8.64 -40.31
C SER A 363 -43.03 -8.70 -40.88
N SER A 364 -43.51 -7.65 -41.54
CA SER A 364 -44.32 -7.69 -42.78
C SER A 364 -45.08 -6.38 -43.02
N SER A 365 -45.25 -6.08 -44.31
CA SER A 365 -46.12 -5.06 -44.93
C SER A 365 -45.63 -3.60 -44.96
N ALA A 366 -45.35 -3.14 -46.18
CA ALA A 366 -45.18 -1.75 -46.56
C ALA A 366 -46.54 -1.03 -46.68
N PRO A 367 -46.60 0.30 -46.43
CA PRO A 367 -47.52 1.16 -47.20
C PRO A 367 -46.87 2.54 -47.55
N PRO A 368 -47.58 3.48 -48.22
CA PRO A 368 -47.36 3.96 -49.59
C PRO A 368 -46.56 5.28 -49.67
N PRO A 369 -46.24 5.81 -50.88
CA PRO A 369 -45.45 7.02 -51.02
C PRO A 369 -46.30 8.26 -50.72
N GLY A 370 -45.86 9.07 -49.75
CA GLY A 370 -46.39 10.42 -49.52
C GLY A 370 -46.72 10.73 -48.06
N ALA A 371 -45.71 10.97 -47.22
CA ALA A 371 -45.90 11.67 -45.95
C ALA A 371 -44.64 12.48 -45.58
N ARG A 372 -44.88 13.74 -45.21
CA ARG A 372 -43.91 14.83 -45.04
C ARG A 372 -43.01 14.62 -43.82
N SER A 373 -41.80 15.16 -43.92
CA SER A 373 -40.82 15.31 -42.84
C SER A 373 -41.44 15.93 -41.58
N THR A 374 -41.57 15.14 -40.51
CA THR A 374 -41.79 15.66 -39.15
C THR A 374 -40.50 15.55 -38.34
N ARG A 375 -40.11 16.71 -37.83
CA ARG A 375 -38.89 16.95 -37.05
C ARG A 375 -38.88 16.14 -35.76
N TRP A 376 -37.74 15.55 -35.44
CA TRP A 376 -37.42 15.05 -34.11
C TRP A 376 -37.50 16.19 -33.08
N PRO A 377 -38.21 16.05 -31.95
CA PRO A 377 -38.15 17.03 -30.88
C PRO A 377 -36.88 16.80 -30.04
N THR A 378 -35.87 17.63 -30.26
CA THR A 378 -34.79 17.90 -29.30
C THR A 378 -35.34 18.73 -28.15
N ARG A 379 -35.83 18.09 -27.07
CA ARG A 379 -35.98 18.76 -25.77
C ARG A 379 -35.55 17.82 -24.63
N CYS A 380 -34.38 18.11 -24.06
CA CYS A 380 -34.06 17.73 -22.68
C CYS A 380 -35.06 18.42 -21.74
N PRO A 381 -35.59 17.75 -20.70
CA PRO A 381 -36.28 18.45 -19.64
C PRO A 381 -35.24 19.14 -18.75
N SER A 382 -35.37 20.47 -18.67
CA SER A 382 -34.71 21.31 -17.68
C SER A 382 -35.09 20.88 -16.27
N SER A 383 -34.08 20.81 -15.40
CA SER A 383 -34.22 20.71 -13.95
C SER A 383 -35.14 21.79 -13.38
N SER A 384 -36.23 21.39 -12.72
CA SER A 384 -36.87 22.23 -11.70
C SER A 384 -37.76 21.41 -10.75
N ARG A 385 -37.41 21.48 -9.45
CA ARG A 385 -38.26 21.28 -8.25
C ARG A 385 -38.66 19.82 -7.95
N ARG A 386 -38.64 19.32 -6.70
CA ARG A 386 -38.73 19.92 -5.36
C ARG A 386 -37.90 19.09 -4.37
#